data_AF-A0AAW1HUK5-F1
#
_entry.id   AF-A0AAW1HUK5-F1
#
_cell.length_a   1.000
_cell.length_b   1.000
_cell.length_c   1.000
_cell.angle_alpha   90.00
_cell.angle_beta   90.00
_cell.angle_gamma   90.00
#
_symmetry.space_group_name_H-M   'P 1'
#
loop_
_entity.id
_entity.type
_entity.pdbx_description
1 polymer ?
#
loop_
_entity_poly.entity_id
_entity_poly.type
_entity_poly.pdbx_seq_one_letter_code
_entity_poly.pdbx_strand_id
1 'polypeptide(L)'
;MNNLQRNKVNKLIKLIVTAILEEVDEEICVINKKKLWVRKWIDRRDKLGATNCLLKELALEDPKEYFDTLRMSESCVNFLLMKIHSQIQRKDTLLRSAIPAITKLQAVLYFLATGCSLRTLTHVFSAPITFDYQH
;
A
#
# COMPACT_ATOMS: atom_id res chain seq x y z
N MET A 1 36.86 -10.37 46.16
CA MET A 1 36.21 -9.16 45.60
C MET A 1 34.82 -8.99 46.22
N ASN A 2 34.65 -7.97 47.07
CA ASN A 2 33.44 -7.72 47.87
C ASN A 2 32.20 -7.50 46.97
N ASN A 3 31.04 -8.04 47.35
CA ASN A 3 29.79 -7.97 46.57
C ASN A 3 29.42 -6.52 46.17
N LEU A 4 29.78 -5.54 47.00
CA LEU A 4 29.59 -4.12 46.73
C LEU A 4 30.41 -3.62 45.52
N GLN A 5 31.67 -4.06 45.39
CA GLN A 5 32.49 -3.69 44.24
C GLN A 5 32.02 -4.38 42.96
N ARG A 6 31.58 -5.64 43.07
CA ARG A 6 31.00 -6.40 41.95
C ARG A 6 29.72 -5.73 41.41
N ASN A 7 28.86 -5.23 42.29
CA ASN A 7 27.64 -4.51 41.90
C ASN A 7 27.93 -3.16 41.23
N LYS A 8 28.94 -2.42 41.70
CA LYS A 8 29.39 -1.18 41.06
C LYS A 8 29.94 -1.43 39.65
N VAL A 9 30.77 -2.46 39.51
CA VAL A 9 31.32 -2.88 38.21
C VAL A 9 30.21 -3.34 37.27
N ASN A 10 29.27 -4.15 37.72
CA ASN A 10 28.12 -4.57 36.90
C ASN A 10 27.24 -3.40 36.47
N LYS A 11 27.05 -2.40 37.34
CA LYS A 11 26.32 -1.17 37.00
C LYS A 11 27.05 -0.36 35.93
N LEU A 12 28.37 -0.26 36.02
CA LEU A 12 29.21 0.43 35.04
C LEU A 12 29.21 -0.30 33.69
N ILE A 13 29.37 -1.63 33.70
CA ILE A 13 29.27 -2.46 32.49
C ILE A 13 27.91 -2.27 31.83
N LYS A 14 26.82 -2.27 32.62
CA LYS A 14 25.47 -2.10 32.08
C LYS A 14 25.29 -0.75 31.38
N LEU A 15 25.80 0.32 31.98
CA LEU A 15 25.79 1.68 31.41
C LEU A 15 26.57 1.75 30.09
N ILE A 16 27.77 1.18 30.06
CA ILE A 16 28.62 1.15 28.86
C ILE A 16 27.94 0.35 27.74
N VAL A 17 27.37 -0.81 28.07
CA VAL A 17 26.66 -1.64 27.08
C VAL A 17 25.45 -0.90 26.51
N THR A 18 24.65 -0.22 27.33
CA THR A 18 23.52 0.57 26.82
C THR A 18 23.96 1.73 25.91
N ALA A 19 25.01 2.46 26.28
CA ALA A 19 25.51 3.56 25.47
C ALA A 19 26.06 3.07 24.11
N ILE A 20 26.80 1.95 24.10
CA ILE A 20 27.30 1.35 22.87
C ILE A 20 26.14 0.83 22.00
N LEU A 21 25.10 0.24 22.61
CA LEU A 21 23.93 -0.23 21.86
C LEU A 21 23.17 0.93 21.20
N GLU A 22 22.98 2.05 21.91
CA GLU A 22 22.32 3.24 21.36
C GLU A 22 23.13 3.84 20.18
N GLU A 23 24.44 3.99 20.33
CA GLU A 23 25.33 4.50 19.27
C GLU A 23 25.33 3.59 18.03
N VAL A 24 25.37 2.26 18.25
CA VAL A 24 25.33 1.26 17.17
C VAL A 24 23.96 1.22 16.50
N ASP A 25 22.86 1.38 17.24
CA ASP A 25 21.51 1.41 16.68
C ASP A 25 21.29 2.65 15.80
N GLU A 26 21.82 3.82 16.17
CA GLU A 26 21.76 5.03 15.35
C GLU A 26 22.51 4.86 14.02
N GLU A 27 23.73 4.34 14.05
CA GLU A 27 24.55 4.07 12.85
C GLU A 27 23.91 2.99 11.97
N ILE A 28 23.37 1.91 12.55
CA ILE A 28 22.63 0.88 11.80
C ILE A 28 21.37 1.49 11.18
N CYS A 29 20.65 2.38 11.86
CA CYS A 29 19.44 3.02 11.33
C CYS A 29 19.74 3.92 10.12
N VAL A 30 20.88 4.62 10.13
CA VAL A 30 21.33 5.46 9.00
C VAL A 30 21.67 4.62 7.77
N ILE A 31 22.35 3.48 7.97
CA ILE A 31 22.76 2.57 6.90
C ILE A 31 21.58 1.74 6.39
N ASN A 32 20.72 1.23 7.28
CA ASN A 32 19.49 0.52 6.96
C ASN A 32 18.32 1.48 6.72
N LYS A 33 18.48 2.44 5.81
CA LYS A 33 17.33 3.03 5.12
C LYS A 33 16.66 1.94 4.28
N LYS A 34 15.94 1.04 4.94
CA LYS A 34 15.15 -0.04 4.34
C LYS A 34 14.36 0.60 3.21
N LYS A 35 14.62 0.16 1.96
CA LYS A 35 13.77 0.52 0.83
C LYS A 35 12.33 0.23 1.27
N LEU A 36 11.52 1.28 1.40
CA LEU A 36 10.12 1.13 1.76
C LEU A 36 9.46 0.24 0.70
N TRP A 37 9.14 -1.00 1.08
CA TRP A 37 8.55 -1.99 0.17
C TRP A 37 7.23 -1.51 -0.41
N VAL A 38 6.43 -0.82 0.43
CA VAL A 38 5.22 -0.10 0.04
C VAL A 38 5.22 1.26 0.72
N ARG A 39 4.82 2.31 -0.01
CA ARG A 39 4.60 3.63 0.60
C ARG A 39 3.37 3.57 1.50
N LYS A 40 3.44 4.14 2.71
CA LYS A 40 2.34 4.10 3.70
C LYS A 40 0.97 4.54 3.15
N TRP A 41 0.93 5.45 2.18
CA TRP A 41 -0.34 5.92 1.60
C TRP A 41 -0.95 4.91 0.61
N ILE A 42 -0.12 4.12 -0.09
CA ILE A 42 -0.56 3.03 -0.97
C ILE A 42 -1.14 1.87 -0.16
N ASP A 43 -0.60 1.65 1.03
CA ASP A 43 -1.06 0.63 1.97
C ASP A 43 -2.49 0.93 2.49
N ARG A 44 -2.86 2.22 2.54
CA ARG A 44 -4.19 2.68 2.95
C ARG A 44 -5.24 2.67 1.84
N ARG A 45 -4.97 2.01 0.70
CA ARG A 45 -5.91 1.93 -0.43
C ARG A 45 -7.31 1.51 -0.03
N ASP A 46 -7.44 0.56 0.89
CA ASP A 46 -8.78 0.06 1.26
C ASP A 46 -9.63 1.14 1.93
N LYS A 47 -9.00 2.19 2.48
CA LYS A 47 -9.67 3.31 3.15
C LYS A 47 -9.69 4.60 2.34
N LEU A 48 -8.71 4.80 1.45
CA LEU A 48 -8.48 6.08 0.77
C LEU A 48 -8.42 5.98 -0.76
N GLY A 49 -8.46 4.77 -1.31
CA GLY A 49 -8.47 4.56 -2.75
C GLY A 49 -9.84 4.88 -3.35
N ALA A 50 -9.86 5.44 -4.56
CA ALA A 50 -11.08 5.85 -5.23
C ALA A 50 -12.16 4.76 -5.30
N THR A 51 -11.79 3.48 -5.44
CA THR A 51 -12.74 2.34 -5.44
C THR A 51 -13.64 2.31 -4.20
N ASN A 52 -13.07 2.49 -3.00
CA ASN A 52 -13.83 2.36 -1.75
C ASN A 52 -14.36 3.71 -1.23
N CYS A 53 -13.92 4.81 -1.83
CA CYS A 53 -14.36 6.18 -1.53
C CYS A 53 -15.18 6.72 -2.70
N LEU A 54 -14.59 7.63 -3.49
CA LEU A 54 -15.26 8.38 -4.55
C LEU A 54 -16.15 7.54 -5.47
N LEU A 55 -15.66 6.43 -6.02
CA LEU A 55 -16.45 5.61 -6.96
C LEU A 55 -17.65 4.94 -6.29
N LYS A 56 -17.53 4.60 -5.01
CA LYS A 56 -18.63 4.04 -4.23
C LYS A 56 -19.68 5.11 -3.90
N GLU A 57 -19.23 6.32 -3.57
CA GLU A 57 -20.11 7.47 -3.34
C GLU A 57 -20.84 7.86 -4.63
N LEU A 58 -20.13 7.97 -5.75
CA LEU A 58 -20.74 8.26 -7.06
C LEU A 58 -21.73 7.18 -7.49
N ALA A 59 -21.41 5.89 -7.30
CA ALA A 59 -22.36 4.83 -7.64
C ALA A 59 -23.69 4.93 -6.88
N LEU A 60 -23.67 5.45 -5.64
CA LEU A 60 -24.85 5.59 -4.79
C LEU A 60 -25.59 6.93 -5.00
N GLU A 61 -24.85 8.03 -5.10
CA GLU A 61 -25.40 9.39 -5.07
C GLU A 61 -25.57 9.98 -6.48
N ASP A 62 -24.67 9.68 -7.41
CA ASP A 62 -24.71 10.19 -8.80
C ASP A 62 -24.23 9.14 -9.83
N PRO A 63 -25.12 8.21 -10.21
CA PRO A 63 -24.79 7.19 -11.20
C PRO A 63 -24.39 7.74 -12.57
N LYS A 64 -24.78 8.99 -12.90
CA LYS A 64 -24.41 9.64 -14.15
C LYS A 64 -22.94 10.04 -14.11
N GLU A 65 -22.50 10.70 -13.04
CA GLU A 65 -21.09 11.07 -12.88
C GLU A 65 -20.20 9.81 -12.75
N TYR A 66 -20.70 8.73 -12.13
CA TYR A 66 -20.02 7.43 -12.15
C TYR A 66 -19.81 6.93 -13.59
N PHE A 67 -20.87 6.98 -14.41
CA PHE A 67 -20.80 6.58 -15.81
C PHE A 67 -19.84 7.47 -16.58
N ASP A 68 -19.85 8.78 -16.39
CA ASP A 68 -18.95 9.69 -17.10
C ASP A 68 -17.48 9.48 -16.69
N THR A 69 -17.24 9.12 -15.43
CA THR A 69 -15.91 8.83 -14.89
C THR A 69 -15.30 7.54 -15.47
N LEU A 70 -16.09 6.47 -15.60
CA LEU A 70 -15.60 5.15 -16.05
C LEU A 70 -16.01 4.77 -17.48
N ARG A 71 -16.85 5.59 -18.13
CA ARG A 71 -17.57 5.29 -19.39
C ARG A 71 -18.35 3.98 -19.36
N MET A 72 -18.78 3.56 -18.17
CA MET A 72 -19.45 2.29 -17.93
C MET A 72 -20.30 2.37 -16.66
N SER A 73 -21.51 1.81 -16.70
CA SER A 73 -22.38 1.75 -15.51
C SER A 73 -21.82 0.75 -14.49
N GLU A 74 -22.20 0.91 -13.23
CA GLU A 74 -21.79 -0.01 -12.16
C GLU A 74 -22.19 -1.47 -12.47
N SER A 75 -23.40 -1.67 -13.00
CA SER A 75 -23.90 -3.00 -13.40
C SER A 75 -23.02 -3.65 -14.48
N CYS A 76 -22.59 -2.90 -15.48
CA CYS A 76 -21.70 -3.38 -16.53
C CYS A 76 -20.30 -3.69 -15.98
N VAL A 77 -19.77 -2.83 -15.09
CA VAL A 77 -18.48 -3.08 -14.42
C VAL A 77 -18.55 -4.38 -13.62
N ASN A 78 -19.61 -4.59 -12.85
CA ASN A 78 -19.80 -5.80 -12.05
C ASN A 78 -19.94 -7.04 -12.93
N PHE A 79 -20.69 -6.96 -14.03
CA PHE A 79 -20.80 -8.06 -14.99
C PHE A 79 -19.44 -8.42 -15.59
N LEU A 80 -18.67 -7.42 -16.02
CA LEU A 80 -17.35 -7.62 -16.59
C LEU A 80 -16.39 -8.21 -15.55
N LEU A 81 -16.42 -7.67 -14.32
CA LEU A 81 -15.64 -8.18 -13.20
C LEU A 81 -15.90 -9.67 -13.00
N MET A 82 -17.16 -10.12 -12.96
CA MET A 82 -17.48 -11.54 -12.80
C MET A 82 -16.85 -12.43 -13.87
N LYS A 83 -16.74 -11.95 -15.11
CA LYS A 83 -16.14 -12.70 -16.22
C LYS A 83 -14.62 -12.79 -16.13
N ILE A 84 -13.96 -11.72 -15.70
CA ILE A 84 -12.49 -11.63 -15.71
C ILE A 84 -11.85 -11.82 -14.34
N HIS A 85 -12.65 -11.91 -13.27
CA HIS A 85 -12.18 -11.93 -11.88
C HIS A 85 -11.07 -12.96 -11.66
N SER A 86 -11.28 -14.20 -12.12
CA SER A 86 -10.30 -15.29 -11.98
C SER A 86 -8.98 -15.02 -12.71
N GLN A 87 -9.00 -14.21 -13.77
CA GLN A 87 -7.82 -13.90 -14.57
C GLN A 87 -7.02 -12.73 -13.98
N ILE A 88 -7.70 -11.76 -13.36
CA ILE A 88 -7.07 -10.53 -12.86
C ILE A 88 -6.83 -10.54 -11.34
N GLN A 89 -7.53 -11.37 -10.57
CA GLN A 89 -7.29 -11.50 -9.13
C GLN A 89 -5.97 -12.23 -8.88
N ARG A 90 -5.13 -11.64 -8.02
CA ARG A 90 -3.89 -12.29 -7.55
C ARG A 90 -4.07 -12.75 -6.10
N LYS A 91 -3.21 -13.67 -5.66
CA LYS A 91 -3.17 -14.10 -4.25
C LYS A 91 -2.40 -13.10 -3.42
N ASP A 92 -2.81 -12.96 -2.17
CA ASP A 92 -2.05 -12.22 -1.17
C ASP A 92 -0.68 -12.87 -0.95
N THR A 93 0.30 -12.04 -0.62
CA THR A 93 1.64 -12.48 -0.24
C THR A 93 1.85 -12.19 1.23
N LEU A 94 2.82 -12.86 1.86
CA LEU A 94 3.15 -12.66 3.28
C LEU A 94 3.46 -11.19 3.65
N LEU A 95 3.90 -10.39 2.68
CA LEU A 95 4.34 -9.01 2.90
C LEU A 95 3.36 -7.96 2.36
N ARG A 96 2.37 -8.36 1.55
CA ARG A 96 1.48 -7.42 0.86
C ARG A 96 0.20 -8.10 0.39
N SER A 97 -0.93 -7.45 0.66
CA SER A 97 -2.22 -7.79 0.08
C SER A 97 -2.26 -7.50 -1.42
N ALA A 98 -2.81 -8.44 -2.17
CA ALA A 98 -3.06 -8.30 -3.59
C ALA A 98 -4.01 -7.14 -3.85
N ILE A 99 -3.76 -6.42 -4.94
CA ILE A 99 -4.71 -5.40 -5.40
C ILE A 99 -6.00 -6.13 -5.80
N PRO A 100 -7.18 -5.74 -5.25
CA PRO A 100 -8.45 -6.35 -5.62
C PRO A 100 -8.72 -6.25 -7.12
N ALA A 101 -9.33 -7.29 -7.69
CA ALA A 101 -9.74 -7.34 -9.09
C ALA A 101 -10.58 -6.12 -9.50
N ILE A 102 -11.53 -5.71 -8.67
CA ILE A 102 -12.40 -4.56 -8.95
C ILE A 102 -11.60 -3.25 -9.06
N THR A 103 -10.63 -3.04 -8.17
CA THR A 103 -9.77 -1.85 -8.20
C THR A 103 -8.92 -1.82 -9.47
N LYS A 104 -8.39 -2.96 -9.91
CA LYS A 104 -7.65 -3.04 -11.18
C LYS A 104 -8.55 -2.69 -12.37
N LEU A 105 -9.76 -3.26 -12.40
CA LEU A 105 -10.71 -3.02 -13.48
C LEU A 105 -11.11 -1.55 -13.55
N GLN A 106 -11.55 -0.96 -12.43
CA GLN A 106 -11.94 0.45 -12.36
C GLN A 106 -10.78 1.38 -12.71
N ALA A 107 -9.55 1.07 -12.28
CA ALA A 107 -8.40 1.88 -12.65
C ALA A 107 -8.11 1.83 -14.15
N VAL A 108 -8.22 0.66 -14.78
CA VAL A 108 -8.07 0.54 -16.24
C VAL A 108 -9.19 1.30 -16.97
N LEU A 109 -10.43 1.17 -16.54
CA LEU A 109 -11.55 1.91 -17.13
C LEU A 109 -11.38 3.42 -16.98
N TYR A 110 -10.97 3.89 -15.80
CA TYR A 110 -10.66 5.30 -15.56
C TYR A 110 -9.54 5.80 -16.50
N PHE A 111 -8.48 5.00 -16.67
CA PHE A 111 -7.39 5.32 -17.60
C PHE A 111 -7.89 5.40 -19.05
N LEU A 112 -8.69 4.43 -19.49
CA LEU A 112 -9.24 4.41 -20.85
C LEU A 112 -10.24 5.56 -21.09
N ALA A 113 -11.01 5.93 -20.07
CA ALA A 113 -11.99 7.02 -20.13
C ALA A 113 -11.34 8.41 -20.18
N THR A 114 -10.29 8.62 -19.35
CA THR A 114 -9.70 9.95 -19.12
C THR A 114 -8.36 10.18 -19.82
N GLY A 115 -7.66 9.12 -20.23
CA GLY A 115 -6.31 9.20 -20.78
C GLY A 115 -5.25 9.69 -19.79
N CYS A 116 -5.52 9.64 -18.48
CA CYS A 116 -4.62 10.21 -17.47
C CYS A 116 -3.30 9.44 -17.35
N SER A 117 -2.26 10.06 -16.81
CA SER A 117 -0.98 9.36 -16.59
C SER A 117 -1.08 8.24 -15.55
N LEU A 118 -0.22 7.22 -15.65
CA LEU A 118 -0.14 6.14 -14.64
C LEU A 118 0.21 6.66 -13.24
N ARG A 119 0.91 7.81 -13.15
CA ARG A 119 1.18 8.49 -11.88
C ARG A 119 -0.10 9.00 -11.26
N THR A 120 -0.94 9.68 -12.04
CA THR A 120 -2.25 10.17 -11.59
C THR A 120 -3.11 9.01 -11.10
N LEU A 121 -3.18 7.95 -11.91
CA LEU A 121 -3.94 6.76 -11.58
C LEU A 121 -3.46 6.09 -10.27
N THR A 122 -2.14 6.07 -10.06
CA THR A 122 -1.55 5.55 -8.83
C THR A 122 -1.97 6.36 -7.60
N HIS A 123 -2.07 7.68 -7.73
CA HIS A 123 -2.53 8.55 -6.65
C HIS A 123 -4.02 8.34 -6.38
N VAL A 124 -4.86 8.36 -7.41
CA VAL A 124 -6.32 8.24 -7.31
C VAL A 124 -6.73 6.89 -6.69
N PHE A 125 -6.16 5.79 -7.16
CA PHE A 125 -6.52 4.46 -6.68
C PHE A 125 -5.66 3.98 -5.50
N SER A 126 -4.72 4.81 -5.01
CA SER A 126 -3.72 4.41 -4.01
C SER A 126 -3.05 3.08 -4.35
N ALA A 127 -2.76 2.88 -5.63
CA ALA A 127 -2.34 1.61 -6.19
C ALA A 127 -1.08 1.80 -7.04
N PRO A 128 0.00 1.03 -6.84
CA PRO A 128 1.09 1.06 -7.79
C PRO A 128 0.57 0.37 -9.05
N ILE A 129 0.18 1.18 -10.03
CA ILE A 129 -0.25 0.70 -11.34
C ILE A 129 0.98 0.73 -12.23
N THR A 130 1.97 -0.05 -11.80
CA THR A 130 2.94 -0.61 -12.72
C THR A 130 2.27 -1.89 -13.21
N PHE A 131 2.09 -2.01 -14.52
CA PHE A 131 1.85 -3.31 -15.12
C PHE A 131 3.13 -4.11 -14.91
N ASP A 132 3.28 -4.68 -13.71
CA ASP A 132 4.41 -5.52 -13.35
C ASP A 132 4.33 -6.76 -14.26
N TYR A 133 5.01 -6.67 -15.39
CA TYR A 133 5.59 -7.80 -16.11
C TYR A 133 6.60 -8.42 -15.16
N GLN A 134 6.13 -9.29 -14.28
CA GLN A 134 6.99 -10.20 -13.54
C GLN A 134 7.05 -11.47 -14.38
N HIS A 135 8.24 -11.73 -14.95
CA HIS A 135 8.65 -13.04 -15.42
C HIS A 135 8.57 -14.08 -14.30
#